data_AF-A0A371LQZ1-F1
#
_entry.id   AF-A0A371LQZ1-F1
#
_cell.length_a   1.000
_cell.length_b   1.000
_cell.length_c   1.000
_cell.angle_alpha   90.00
_cell.angle_beta   90.00
_cell.angle_gamma   90.00
#
_symmetry.space_group_name_H-M   'P 1'
#
loop_
_entity.id
_entity.type
_entity.pdbx_description
1 polymer ?
#
loop_
_entity_poly.entity_id
_entity_poly.type
_entity_poly.pdbx_seq_one_letter_code
_entity_poly.pdbx_strand_id
1 'polypeptide(L)'
;LVNGVLVAYGGVPALVITLGTLYIYRGIMLTWAGSDRINAGDLPRESLQLGTQSVLGVPLLTILALVVLAVVGYYLYTARGGRELYAIGYDPDAAVLYGLPVRRRLLAAFVLSGALAGLAGALYTARYGTVSSSVGLGIELQAVAAAVIGGVAI
;
A
#
# COMPACT_ATOMS: atom_id res chain seq x y z
N LEU A 1 -9.39 4.75 2.24
CA LEU A 1 -10.68 4.82 2.97
C LEU A 1 -11.88 4.75 2.02
N VAL A 2 -12.00 5.65 1.06
CA VAL A 2 -13.08 5.64 0.04
C VAL A 2 -13.23 4.25 -0.61
N ASN A 3 -12.12 3.66 -1.05
CA ASN A 3 -12.12 2.32 -1.65
C ASN A 3 -12.63 1.24 -0.69
N GLY A 4 -12.22 1.31 0.57
CA GLY A 4 -12.65 0.34 1.58
C GLY A 4 -14.13 0.45 1.93
N VAL A 5 -14.71 1.65 1.90
CA VAL A 5 -16.16 1.85 2.10
C VAL A 5 -16.92 1.31 0.89
N LEU A 6 -16.48 1.62 -0.33
CA LEU A 6 -17.12 1.15 -1.56
C LEU A 6 -17.07 -0.39 -1.69
N VAL A 7 -15.99 -1.03 -1.27
CA VAL A 7 -15.90 -2.50 -1.27
C VAL A 7 -16.73 -3.09 -0.12
N ALA A 8 -16.58 -2.58 1.11
CA ALA A 8 -17.24 -3.17 2.28
C ALA A 8 -18.76 -2.97 2.32
N TYR A 9 -19.28 -1.90 1.70
CA TYR A 9 -20.71 -1.59 1.66
C TYR A 9 -21.33 -1.73 0.27
N GLY A 10 -20.55 -1.55 -0.81
CA GLY A 10 -21.05 -1.61 -2.18
C GLY A 10 -21.00 -3.00 -2.83
N GLY A 11 -20.32 -3.98 -2.22
CA GLY A 11 -20.25 -5.34 -2.76
C GLY A 11 -19.51 -5.45 -4.11
N VAL A 12 -18.76 -4.41 -4.48
CA VAL A 12 -18.03 -4.34 -5.75
C VAL A 12 -16.65 -4.98 -5.58
N PRO A 13 -16.13 -5.74 -6.56
CA PRO A 13 -14.80 -6.33 -6.50
C PRO A 13 -13.71 -5.29 -6.22
N ALA A 14 -12.86 -5.58 -5.22
CA ALA A 14 -11.83 -4.67 -4.74
C ALA A 14 -10.89 -4.20 -5.86
N LEU A 15 -10.54 -5.11 -6.77
CA LEU A 15 -9.59 -4.88 -7.85
C LEU A 15 -10.06 -3.78 -8.80
N VAL A 16 -11.35 -3.76 -9.14
CA VAL A 16 -11.95 -2.76 -10.03
C VAL A 16 -11.93 -1.39 -9.39
N ILE A 17 -12.29 -1.30 -8.11
CA ILE A 17 -12.27 -0.03 -7.38
C ILE A 17 -10.83 0.49 -7.21
N THR A 18 -9.88 -0.37 -6.84
CA THR A 18 -8.50 0.07 -6.60
C THR A 18 -7.81 0.53 -7.89
N LEU A 19 -8.04 -0.16 -9.01
CA LEU A 19 -7.54 0.28 -10.32
C LEU A 19 -8.22 1.57 -10.77
N GLY A 20 -9.55 1.67 -10.68
CA GLY A 20 -10.28 2.87 -11.05
C GLY A 20 -9.84 4.10 -10.26
N THR A 21 -9.67 3.95 -8.94
CA THR A 21 -9.22 5.04 -8.07
C THR A 21 -7.79 5.46 -8.41
N LEU A 22 -6.92 4.51 -8.74
CA LEU A 22 -5.57 4.82 -9.17
C LEU A 22 -5.57 5.63 -10.49
N TYR A 23 -6.39 5.27 -11.48
CA TYR A 23 -6.51 6.06 -12.71
C TYR A 23 -7.03 7.48 -12.44
N ILE A 24 -7.97 7.64 -11.50
CA ILE A 24 -8.44 8.97 -11.08
C ILE A 24 -7.32 9.77 -10.43
N TYR A 25 -6.63 9.21 -9.43
CA TYR A 25 -5.50 9.89 -8.77
C TYR A 25 -4.42 10.25 -9.77
N ARG A 26 -4.16 9.37 -10.72
CA ARG A 26 -3.16 9.57 -11.76
C ARG A 26 -3.56 10.63 -12.77
N GLY A 27 -4.83 10.67 -13.18
CA GLY A 27 -5.38 11.73 -14.02
C GLY A 27 -5.25 13.08 -13.34
N ILE A 28 -5.59 13.18 -12.06
CA ILE A 28 -5.40 14.38 -11.25
C ILE A 28 -3.90 14.74 -11.15
N MET A 29 -3.04 13.76 -10.90
CA MET A 29 -1.60 14.01 -10.77
C MET A 29 -0.98 14.49 -12.10
N LEU A 30 -1.44 13.98 -13.24
CA LEU A 30 -1.01 14.43 -14.57
C LEU A 30 -1.48 15.84 -14.90
N THR A 31 -2.72 16.19 -14.53
CA THR A 31 -3.24 17.56 -14.75
C THR A 31 -2.62 18.57 -13.80
N TRP A 32 -2.26 18.17 -12.58
CA TRP A 32 -1.73 19.06 -11.55
C TRP A 32 -0.20 19.20 -11.57
N ALA A 33 0.54 18.12 -11.87
CA ALA A 33 2.01 18.17 -11.96
C ALA A 33 2.51 18.71 -13.31
N GLY A 34 1.68 18.70 -14.36
CA GLY A 34 2.12 19.06 -15.71
C GLY A 34 3.30 18.23 -16.20
N SER A 35 3.94 18.64 -17.29
CA SER A 35 5.17 18.01 -17.81
C SER A 35 6.42 18.30 -16.95
N ASP A 36 6.26 18.80 -15.73
CA ASP A 36 7.39 19.22 -14.90
C ASP A 36 7.90 18.10 -14.01
N ARG A 37 9.20 17.85 -14.14
CA ARG A 37 9.97 16.95 -13.28
C ARG A 37 10.37 17.75 -12.07
N ILE A 38 9.82 17.42 -10.91
CA ILE A 38 10.27 18.06 -9.66
C ILE A 38 11.65 17.46 -9.36
N ASN A 39 12.69 18.30 -9.51
CA ASN A 39 14.09 17.89 -9.38
C ASN A 39 14.56 17.97 -7.91
N ALA A 40 15.59 17.19 -7.58
CA ALA A 40 16.17 17.06 -6.24
C ALA A 40 16.76 18.35 -5.63
N GLY A 41 16.71 19.47 -6.36
CA GLY A 41 17.18 20.78 -5.90
C GLY A 41 16.22 21.49 -4.93
N ASP A 42 14.93 21.16 -4.95
CA ASP A 42 13.88 21.84 -4.15
C ASP A 42 13.46 21.05 -2.89
N LEU A 43 14.06 19.88 -2.65
CA LEU A 43 13.75 19.05 -1.49
C LEU A 43 14.69 19.39 -0.30
N PRO A 44 14.16 19.51 0.93
CA PRO A 44 14.98 19.77 2.10
C PRO A 44 16.07 18.70 2.24
N ARG A 45 17.31 19.12 2.55
CA ARG A 45 18.50 18.25 2.58
C ARG A 45 18.37 17.06 3.54
N GLU A 46 17.47 17.13 4.52
CA GLU A 46 17.18 16.08 5.48
C GLU A 46 16.49 14.86 4.85
N SER A 47 15.58 15.05 3.88
CA SER A 47 14.91 13.94 3.18
C SER A 47 15.87 13.19 2.25
N LEU A 48 16.82 13.90 1.64
CA LEU A 48 17.87 13.29 0.79
C LEU A 48 18.89 12.50 1.63
N GLN A 49 19.21 12.96 2.84
CA GLN A 49 20.10 12.21 3.75
C GLN A 49 19.48 10.89 4.21
N LEU A 50 18.18 10.86 4.53
CA LEU A 50 17.48 9.61 4.86
C LEU A 50 17.48 8.61 3.69
N GLY A 51 17.44 9.09 2.44
CA GLY A 51 17.51 8.29 1.21
C GLY A 51 18.89 7.69 0.92
N THR A 52 19.96 8.39 1.30
CA THR A 52 21.34 8.07 0.91
C THR A 52 22.17 7.45 2.05
N GLN A 53 21.66 7.51 3.29
CA GLN A 53 22.33 6.91 4.43
C GLN A 53 22.26 5.38 4.39
N SER A 54 23.42 4.76 4.55
CA SER A 54 23.59 3.32 4.69
C SER A 54 24.19 3.02 6.06
N VAL A 55 23.68 1.97 6.69
CA VAL A 55 24.20 1.45 7.96
C VAL A 55 24.81 0.10 7.64
N LEU A 56 26.11 -0.09 7.93
CA LEU A 56 26.86 -1.31 7.58
C LEU A 56 26.79 -1.71 6.09
N GLY A 57 26.68 -0.74 5.17
CA GLY A 57 26.58 -1.02 3.72
C GLY A 57 25.18 -1.41 3.23
N VAL A 58 24.18 -1.47 4.12
CA VAL A 58 22.78 -1.68 3.77
C VAL A 58 22.04 -0.34 3.75
N PRO A 59 21.28 0.00 2.67
CA PRO A 59 20.46 1.21 2.65
C PRO A 59 19.45 1.22 3.81
N LEU A 60 19.35 2.33 4.53
CA LEU A 60 18.40 2.48 5.65
C LEU A 60 16.96 2.15 5.24
N LEU A 61 16.60 2.45 3.99
CA LEU A 61 15.29 2.13 3.42
C LEU A 61 15.00 0.63 3.38
N THR A 62 16.00 -0.20 3.10
CA THR A 62 15.83 -1.67 3.09
C THR A 62 15.59 -2.18 4.50
N ILE A 63 16.33 -1.64 5.49
CA ILE A 63 16.13 -1.99 6.90
C ILE A 63 14.72 -1.58 7.34
N LEU A 64 14.28 -0.38 7.01
CA LEU A 64 12.96 0.11 7.35
C LEU A 64 11.84 -0.72 6.71
N ALA A 65 12.00 -1.10 5.43
CA ALA A 65 11.08 -2.01 4.75
C ALA A 65 11.01 -3.39 5.43
N LEU A 66 12.15 -3.95 5.84
CA LEU A 66 12.22 -5.21 6.60
C LEU A 66 11.54 -5.11 7.97
N VAL A 67 11.75 -4.01 8.69
CA VAL A 67 11.09 -3.77 9.99
C VAL A 67 9.58 -3.68 9.81
N VAL A 68 9.11 -2.93 8.81
CA VAL A 68 7.67 -2.82 8.51
C VAL A 68 7.09 -4.20 8.15
N LEU A 69 7.79 -4.98 7.32
CA LEU A 69 7.37 -6.33 6.96
C LEU A 69 7.28 -7.24 8.19
N ALA A 70 8.28 -7.21 9.08
CA ALA A 70 8.30 -8.00 10.31
C ALA A 70 7.17 -7.61 11.25
N VAL A 71 6.92 -6.31 11.44
CA VAL A 71 5.83 -5.80 12.30
C VAL A 71 4.46 -6.20 11.75
N VAL A 72 4.23 -6.03 10.44
CA VAL A 72 2.96 -6.40 9.80
C VAL A 72 2.76 -7.92 9.84
N GLY A 73 3.81 -8.70 9.52
CA GLY A 73 3.77 -10.16 9.57
C GLY A 73 3.49 -10.67 10.99
N TYR A 74 4.15 -10.10 12.00
CA TYR A 74 3.90 -10.45 13.39
C TYR A 74 2.49 -10.10 13.84
N TYR A 75 1.96 -8.94 13.43
CA TYR A 75 0.57 -8.56 13.70
C TYR A 75 -0.41 -9.53 13.03
N LEU A 76 -0.17 -9.92 11.78
CA LEU A 76 -1.03 -10.88 11.09
C LEU A 76 -1.02 -12.26 11.75
N TYR A 77 0.13 -12.70 12.26
CA TYR A 77 0.28 -14.00 12.91
C TYR A 77 -0.31 -14.02 14.33
N THR A 78 -0.05 -12.98 15.13
CA THR A 78 -0.33 -12.99 16.57
C THR A 78 -1.67 -12.31 16.91
N ALA A 79 -2.00 -11.22 16.22
CA ALA A 79 -3.15 -10.42 16.60
C ALA A 79 -4.46 -11.12 16.20
N ARG A 80 -5.46 -11.00 17.06
CA ARG A 80 -6.82 -11.49 16.76
C ARG A 80 -7.34 -10.90 15.44
N GLY A 81 -7.07 -9.63 15.17
CA GLY A 81 -7.45 -8.98 13.91
C GLY A 81 -6.83 -9.62 12.66
N GLY A 82 -5.59 -10.10 12.74
CA GLY A 82 -4.91 -10.79 11.64
C GLY A 82 -5.49 -12.16 11.33
N ARG A 83 -5.79 -12.95 12.37
CA ARG A 83 -6.46 -14.25 12.20
C ARG A 83 -7.88 -14.12 11.66
N GLU A 84 -8.62 -13.10 12.12
CA GLU A 84 -9.95 -12.80 11.61
C GLU A 84 -9.90 -12.39 10.13
N LEU A 85 -8.87 -11.65 9.70
CA LEU A 85 -8.63 -11.33 8.28
C LEU A 85 -8.40 -12.58 7.42
N TYR A 86 -7.63 -13.55 7.93
CA TYR A 86 -7.37 -14.80 7.23
C TYR A 86 -8.65 -15.65 7.07
N ALA A 87 -9.48 -15.70 8.11
CA ALA A 87 -10.77 -16.39 8.06
C ALA A 87 -11.74 -15.76 7.05
N ILE A 88 -11.80 -14.42 7.01
CA ILE A 88 -12.61 -13.67 6.03
C ILE A 88 -12.13 -13.93 4.59
N GLY A 89 -10.82 -14.07 4.38
CA GLY A 89 -10.26 -14.34 3.06
C GLY A 89 -10.52 -15.77 2.54
N TYR A 90 -10.79 -16.73 3.44
CA TYR A 90 -11.13 -18.09 3.05
C TYR A 90 -12.60 -18.25 2.67
N ASP A 91 -13.50 -17.78 3.55
CA ASP A 91 -14.94 -17.81 3.29
C ASP A 91 -15.62 -16.62 4.02
N PRO A 92 -15.98 -15.56 3.29
CA PRO A 92 -16.60 -14.38 3.88
C PRO A 92 -18.02 -14.66 4.39
N ASP A 93 -18.77 -15.58 3.78
CA ASP A 93 -20.14 -15.90 4.19
C ASP A 93 -20.14 -16.71 5.49
N ALA A 94 -19.22 -17.67 5.60
CA ALA A 94 -18.97 -18.38 6.85
C ALA A 94 -18.52 -17.41 7.97
N ALA A 95 -17.65 -16.44 7.67
CA ALA A 95 -17.20 -15.47 8.66
C ALA A 95 -18.38 -14.63 9.23
N VAL A 96 -19.37 -14.28 8.40
CA VAL A 96 -20.59 -13.59 8.87
C VAL A 96 -21.41 -14.50 9.79
N LEU A 97 -21.56 -15.78 9.44
CA LEU A 97 -22.27 -16.77 10.27
C LEU A 97 -21.62 -16.97 11.65
N TYR A 98 -20.28 -16.89 11.72
CA TYR A 98 -19.52 -16.93 12.98
C TYR A 98 -19.56 -15.59 13.77
N GLY A 99 -20.30 -14.58 13.30
CA GLY A 99 -20.46 -13.29 13.98
C GLY A 99 -19.24 -12.38 13.89
N LEU A 100 -18.32 -12.60 12.94
CA LEU A 100 -17.18 -11.73 12.74
C LEU A 100 -17.63 -10.38 12.16
N PRO A 101 -17.07 -9.25 12.62
CA PRO A 101 -17.36 -7.93 12.08
C PRO A 101 -16.64 -7.71 10.73
N VAL A 102 -17.03 -8.47 9.70
CA VAL A 102 -16.39 -8.52 8.37
C VAL A 102 -16.16 -7.13 7.79
N ARG A 103 -17.20 -6.29 7.76
CA ARG A 103 -17.12 -4.91 7.22
C ARG A 103 -16.05 -4.05 7.91
N ARG A 104 -15.97 -4.14 9.24
CA ARG A 104 -15.02 -3.36 10.05
C ARG A 104 -13.58 -3.83 9.85
N ARG A 105 -13.40 -5.16 9.69
CA ARG A 105 -12.09 -5.76 9.38
C ARG A 105 -11.63 -5.44 7.96
N LEU A 106 -12.54 -5.47 6.99
CA LEU A 106 -12.24 -5.07 5.61
C LEU A 106 -11.79 -3.61 5.54
N LEU A 107 -12.50 -2.71 6.23
CA LEU A 107 -12.12 -1.30 6.32
C LEU A 107 -10.73 -1.12 6.95
N ALA A 108 -10.44 -1.82 8.05
CA ALA A 108 -9.13 -1.77 8.69
C ALA A 108 -8.01 -2.26 7.74
N ALA A 109 -8.26 -3.29 6.94
CA ALA A 109 -7.32 -3.78 5.93
C ALA A 109 -7.02 -2.71 4.87
N PHE A 110 -8.05 -2.03 4.36
CA PHE A 110 -7.89 -0.93 3.40
C PHE A 110 -7.16 0.28 3.98
N VAL A 111 -7.36 0.57 5.27
CA VAL A 111 -6.62 1.64 5.96
C VAL A 111 -5.15 1.27 6.11
N LEU A 112 -4.84 0.05 6.57
CA LEU A 112 -3.48 -0.43 6.70
C LEU A 112 -2.75 -0.47 5.36
N SER A 113 -3.39 -1.00 4.32
CA SER A 113 -2.84 -1.03 2.96
C SER A 113 -2.59 0.39 2.43
N GLY A 114 -3.51 1.33 2.65
CA GLY A 114 -3.32 2.73 2.28
C GLY A 114 -2.18 3.42 3.04
N ALA A 115 -2.03 3.13 4.35
CA ALA A 115 -0.94 3.66 5.16
C ALA A 115 0.42 3.12 4.69
N LEU A 116 0.51 1.81 4.38
CA LEU A 116 1.72 1.18 3.85
C LEU A 116 2.06 1.72 2.45
N ALA A 117 1.08 1.91 1.58
CA ALA A 117 1.28 2.50 0.26
C ALA A 117 1.76 3.96 0.36
N GLY A 118 1.19 4.76 1.27
CA GLY A 118 1.62 6.13 1.53
C GLY A 118 3.06 6.19 2.08
N LEU A 119 3.40 5.30 3.01
CA LEU A 119 4.74 5.17 3.55
C LEU A 119 5.74 4.75 2.46
N ALA A 120 5.39 3.77 1.62
CA ALA A 120 6.21 3.36 0.49
C ALA A 120 6.45 4.51 -0.51
N GLY A 121 5.42 5.30 -0.81
CA GLY A 121 5.55 6.50 -1.65
C GLY A 121 6.47 7.56 -1.03
N ALA A 122 6.35 7.82 0.27
CA ALA A 122 7.22 8.75 0.99
C ALA A 122 8.70 8.31 0.96
N LEU A 123 8.96 7.02 1.20
CA LEU A 123 10.31 6.44 1.10
C LEU A 123 10.86 6.50 -0.33
N TYR A 124 10.01 6.25 -1.33
CA TYR A 124 10.41 6.34 -2.74
C TYR A 124 10.87 7.74 -3.11
N THR A 125 10.10 8.76 -2.73
CA THR A 125 10.46 10.17 -2.94
C THR A 125 11.74 10.54 -2.21
N ALA A 126 11.92 10.09 -0.97
CA ALA A 126 13.16 10.32 -0.20
C ALA A 126 14.39 9.67 -0.85
N ARG A 127 14.24 8.49 -1.48
CA ARG A 127 15.35 7.77 -2.14
C ARG A 127 15.82 8.46 -3.41
N TYR A 128 14.88 8.80 -4.29
CA TYR A 128 15.22 9.22 -5.65
C TYR A 128 15.37 10.73 -5.77
N GLY A 129 14.82 11.52 -4.85
CA GLY A 129 14.91 12.99 -4.87
C GLY A 129 14.25 13.66 -6.07
N THR A 130 13.84 12.90 -7.08
CA THR A 130 13.17 13.38 -8.28
C THR A 130 11.87 12.63 -8.46
N VAL A 131 10.76 13.34 -8.57
CA VAL A 131 9.45 12.75 -8.84
C VAL A 131 9.01 13.20 -10.22
N SER A 132 8.87 12.24 -11.13
CA SER A 132 8.30 12.44 -12.46
C SER A 132 6.89 11.86 -12.49
N SER A 133 6.01 12.41 -13.31
CA SER A 133 4.62 11.93 -13.50
C SER A 133 4.50 10.49 -14.04
N SER A 134 5.62 9.87 -14.45
CA SER A 134 5.73 8.47 -14.88
C SER A 134 6.25 7.51 -13.79
N VAL A 135 6.61 8.03 -12.61
CA VAL A 135 7.08 7.21 -11.48
C VAL A 135 5.96 6.27 -11.01
N GLY A 136 6.30 5.01 -10.76
CA GLY A 136 5.32 4.00 -10.30
C GLY A 136 4.45 3.41 -11.42
N LEU A 137 4.84 3.57 -12.68
CA LEU A 137 4.22 2.82 -13.78
C LEU A 137 4.55 1.33 -13.68
N GLY A 138 3.53 0.48 -13.66
CA GLY A 138 3.68 -0.98 -13.68
C GLY A 138 3.95 -1.65 -12.33
N ILE A 139 4.32 -0.89 -11.29
CA ILE A 139 4.45 -1.45 -9.92
C ILE A 139 3.10 -1.94 -9.37
N GLU A 140 1.99 -1.42 -9.89
CA GLU A 140 0.63 -1.84 -9.54
C GLU A 140 0.40 -3.31 -9.91
N LEU A 141 0.70 -3.67 -11.17
CA LEU A 141 0.57 -5.02 -11.68
C LEU A 141 1.58 -5.95 -11.01
N GLN A 142 2.79 -5.46 -10.71
CA GLN A 142 3.78 -6.21 -9.95
C GLN A 142 3.33 -6.47 -8.51
N ALA A 143 2.68 -5.51 -7.86
CA ALA A 143 2.15 -5.67 -6.51
C ALA A 143 1.01 -6.70 -6.47
N VAL A 144 0.11 -6.66 -7.47
CA VAL A 144 -0.93 -7.69 -7.63
C VAL A 144 -0.30 -9.05 -7.89
N ALA A 145 0.65 -9.15 -8.83
CA ALA A 145 1.34 -10.41 -9.13
C ALA A 145 2.08 -10.99 -7.92
N ALA A 146 2.75 -10.15 -7.13
CA ALA A 146 3.42 -10.56 -5.90
C ALA A 146 2.43 -11.11 -4.86
N ALA A 147 1.25 -10.49 -4.72
CA ALA A 147 0.20 -10.99 -3.82
C ALA A 147 -0.34 -12.35 -4.26
N VAL A 148 -0.52 -12.56 -5.57
CA VAL A 148 -1.00 -13.83 -6.14
C VAL A 148 0.03 -14.94 -5.96
N ILE A 149 1.30 -14.67 -6.25
CA ILE A 149 2.41 -15.62 -6.01
C ILE A 149 2.53 -15.93 -4.51
N GLY A 150 2.24 -14.94 -3.64
CA GLY A 150 2.18 -15.10 -2.19
C GLY A 150 1.01 -15.95 -1.68
N GLY A 151 0.14 -16.46 -2.54
CA GLY A 151 -0.93 -17.41 -2.19
C GLY A 151 -2.30 -16.80 -1.93
N VAL A 152 -2.53 -15.53 -2.32
CA VAL A 152 -3.87 -14.92 -2.24
C VAL A 152 -4.71 -15.39 -3.43
N ALA A 153 -5.88 -15.97 -3.15
CA ALA A 153 -6.91 -16.24 -4.15
C ALA A 153 -7.66 -14.93 -4.46
N ILE A 154 -7.71 -14.54 -5.74
CA ILE A 154 -8.38 -13.32 -6.24
C ILE A 154 -9.80 -13.63 -6.69
#